data_AF-A0A380YLG9-F1
#
_entry.id   AF-A0A380YLG9-F1
#
_cell.length_a   1.000
_cell.length_b   1.000
_cell.length_c   1.000
_cell.angle_alpha   90.00
_cell.angle_beta   90.00
_cell.angle_gamma   90.00
#
_symmetry.space_group_name_H-M   'P 1'
#
loop_
_entity.id
_entity.type
_entity.pdbx_description
1 polymer ?
#
loop_
_entity_poly.entity_id
_entity_poly.type
_entity_poly.pdbx_seq_one_letter_code
_entity_poly.pdbx_strand_id
1 'polypeptide(L)'
;MKKSAKNASLHEALRKLWKIRIMLEKGYTQTCAEWMAERIESLIDHMQYGHALIAFYKQDGTFKLVKATLIHYENEFHRNYEITRVTGTIIFWDVEQQAWRNFQLENFLEWRPIC
;
A
#
# COMPACT_ATOMS: atom_id res chain seq x y z
N MET A 1 18.05 -19.89 8.67
CA MET A 1 16.80 -19.72 9.45
C MET A 1 16.67 -18.38 10.19
N LYS A 2 17.73 -17.76 10.75
CA LYS A 2 17.62 -16.50 11.54
C LYS A 2 17.19 -15.23 10.76
N LYS A 3 17.44 -15.12 9.44
CA LYS A 3 17.04 -13.94 8.63
C LYS A 3 15.53 -13.88 8.35
N SER A 4 14.89 -15.03 8.14
CA SER A 4 13.45 -15.11 7.82
C SER A 4 12.57 -14.71 9.01
N ALA A 5 12.91 -15.13 10.23
CA ALA A 5 12.17 -14.76 11.44
C ALA A 5 12.24 -13.26 11.75
N LYS A 6 13.39 -12.62 11.49
CA LYS A 6 13.56 -11.16 11.64
C LYS A 6 12.70 -10.38 10.66
N ASN A 7 12.63 -10.82 9.41
CA ASN A 7 11.79 -10.18 8.40
C ASN A 7 10.30 -10.35 8.76
N ALA A 8 9.87 -11.55 9.17
CA ALA A 8 8.50 -11.76 9.65
C ALA A 8 8.14 -10.81 10.81
N SER A 9 9.05 -10.63 11.78
CA SER A 9 8.83 -9.72 12.92
C SER A 9 8.75 -8.23 12.51
N LEU A 10 9.48 -7.85 11.46
CA LEU A 10 9.48 -6.47 10.95
C LEU A 10 8.17 -6.15 10.22
N HIS A 11 7.72 -7.07 9.37
CA HIS A 11 6.44 -6.96 8.67
C HIS A 11 5.26 -6.96 9.65
N GLU A 12 5.31 -7.79 10.70
CA GLU A 12 4.32 -7.76 11.78
C GLU A 12 4.28 -6.42 12.52
N ALA A 13 5.45 -5.86 12.86
CA ALA A 13 5.53 -4.55 13.50
C ALA A 13 5.00 -3.42 12.59
N LEU A 14 5.29 -3.49 11.29
CA LEU A 14 4.81 -2.54 10.30
C LEU A 14 3.28 -2.57 10.17
N ARG A 15 2.69 -3.76 10.03
CA ARG A 15 1.23 -3.94 10.03
C ARG A 15 0.58 -3.39 11.29
N LYS A 16 1.19 -3.59 12.47
CA LYS A 16 0.71 -3.02 13.73
C LYS A 16 0.69 -1.49 13.69
N LEU A 17 1.72 -0.85 13.15
CA LEU A 17 1.78 0.61 13.00
C LEU A 17 0.70 1.13 12.04
N TRP A 18 0.52 0.48 10.89
CA TRP A 18 -0.53 0.86 9.94
C TRP A 18 -1.93 0.67 10.52
N LYS A 19 -2.16 -0.45 11.20
CA LYS A 19 -3.43 -0.72 11.90
C LYS A 19 -3.78 0.40 12.88
N ILE A 20 -2.83 0.78 13.76
CA ILE A 20 -3.04 1.87 14.72
C ILE A 20 -3.38 3.17 13.99
N ARG A 21 -2.64 3.52 12.94
CA ARG A 21 -2.90 4.71 12.14
C ARG A 21 -4.30 4.70 11.53
N ILE A 22 -4.67 3.62 10.83
CA ILE A 22 -5.98 3.48 10.17
C ILE A 22 -7.13 3.63 11.17
N MET A 23 -6.98 3.05 12.36
CA MET A 23 -7.95 3.21 13.45
C MET A 23 -8.05 4.68 13.91
N LEU A 24 -6.93 5.36 14.10
CA LEU A 24 -6.90 6.75 14.59
C LEU A 24 -7.45 7.75 13.58
N GLU A 25 -7.15 7.60 12.30
CA GLU A 25 -7.50 8.59 11.26
C GLU A 25 -8.96 8.48 10.79
N LYS A 26 -9.55 7.28 10.82
CA LYS A 26 -10.92 7.03 10.30
C LYS A 26 -11.87 6.35 11.27
N GLY A 27 -11.42 5.99 12.47
CA GLY A 27 -12.26 5.31 13.46
C GLY A 27 -12.64 3.88 13.07
N TYR A 28 -11.88 3.22 12.20
CA TYR A 28 -12.13 1.83 11.83
C TYR A 28 -12.03 0.91 13.04
N THR A 29 -12.82 -0.18 13.02
CA THR A 29 -12.70 -1.24 14.02
C THR A 29 -11.34 -1.91 13.92
N GLN A 30 -10.88 -2.51 15.02
CA GLN A 30 -9.61 -3.23 15.07
C GLN A 30 -9.49 -4.28 13.96
N THR A 31 -10.54 -5.07 13.75
CA THR A 31 -10.59 -6.14 12.73
C THR A 31 -10.53 -5.57 11.32
N CYS A 32 -11.20 -4.44 11.06
CA CYS A 32 -11.18 -3.80 9.76
C CYS A 32 -9.79 -3.22 9.46
N ALA A 33 -9.18 -2.50 10.40
CA ALA A 33 -7.84 -1.94 10.24
C ALA A 33 -6.76 -3.01 10.06
N GLU A 34 -6.91 -4.16 10.73
CA GLU A 34 -6.04 -5.33 10.56
C GLU A 34 -6.15 -5.93 9.16
N TRP A 35 -7.38 -6.16 8.69
CA TRP A 35 -7.64 -6.62 7.33
C TRP A 35 -7.07 -5.65 6.27
N MET A 36 -7.25 -4.34 6.47
CA MET A 36 -6.71 -3.31 5.57
C MET A 36 -5.17 -3.35 5.54
N ALA A 37 -4.52 -3.45 6.69
CA ALA A 37 -3.06 -3.49 6.77
C ALA A 37 -2.48 -4.72 6.03
N GLU A 38 -3.11 -5.89 6.16
CA GLU A 38 -2.72 -7.10 5.42
C GLU A 38 -2.94 -6.95 3.91
N ARG A 39 -4.09 -6.39 3.50
CA ARG A 39 -4.38 -6.13 2.09
C ARG A 39 -3.38 -5.16 1.46
N ILE A 40 -3.04 -4.09 2.18
CA ILE A 40 -2.06 -3.08 1.73
C ILE A 40 -0.67 -3.70 1.58
N GLU A 41 -0.24 -4.52 2.54
CA GLU A 41 1.03 -5.23 2.45
C GLU A 41 1.09 -6.07 1.17
N SER A 42 0.06 -6.88 0.94
CA SER A 42 -0.03 -7.73 -0.25
C SER A 42 -0.12 -6.95 -1.55
N LEU A 43 -0.78 -5.78 -1.54
CA LEU A 43 -0.84 -4.87 -2.68
C LEU A 43 0.55 -4.35 -3.05
N ILE A 44 1.31 -3.84 -2.07
CA ILE A 44 2.64 -3.28 -2.29
C ILE A 44 3.59 -4.37 -2.81
N ASP A 45 3.52 -5.56 -2.25
CA ASP A 45 4.31 -6.71 -2.73
C ASP A 45 3.99 -7.03 -4.20
N HIS A 46 2.70 -7.13 -4.56
CA HIS A 46 2.28 -7.41 -5.93
C HIS A 46 2.67 -6.31 -6.93
N MET A 47 2.49 -5.03 -6.58
CA MET A 47 2.77 -3.91 -7.49
C MET A 47 4.24 -3.81 -7.89
N GLN A 48 5.18 -4.34 -7.09
CA GLN A 48 6.60 -4.35 -7.44
C GLN A 48 6.91 -5.19 -8.68
N TYR A 49 6.05 -6.16 -9.01
CA TYR A 49 6.26 -7.09 -10.12
C TYR A 49 5.11 -7.12 -11.13
N GLY A 50 4.01 -6.43 -10.83
CA GLY A 50 2.81 -6.48 -11.64
C GLY A 50 1.95 -5.23 -11.58
N HIS A 51 0.78 -5.34 -12.20
CA HIS A 51 -0.24 -4.31 -12.19
C HIS A 51 -1.37 -4.69 -11.23
N ALA A 52 -1.91 -3.69 -10.54
CA ALA A 52 -3.07 -3.83 -9.68
C ALA A 52 -4.15 -2.81 -10.08
N LEU A 53 -5.42 -3.19 -9.95
CA LEU A 53 -6.49 -2.21 -9.81
C LEU A 53 -6.64 -1.87 -8.34
N ILE A 54 -6.59 -0.58 -8.00
CA ILE A 54 -6.73 -0.10 -6.61
C ILE A 54 -7.97 0.79 -6.52
N ALA A 55 -8.83 0.49 -5.55
CA ALA A 55 -9.94 1.33 -5.13
C ALA A 55 -9.57 2.10 -3.86
N PHE A 56 -9.75 3.42 -3.88
CA PHE A 56 -9.50 4.29 -2.72
C PHE A 56 -10.32 5.58 -2.79
N TYR A 57 -10.46 6.27 -1.66
CA TYR A 57 -10.98 7.64 -1.61
C TYR A 57 -9.86 8.68 -1.63
N LYS A 58 -10.06 9.77 -2.38
CA LYS A 58 -9.27 10.98 -2.21
C LYS A 58 -9.61 11.67 -0.89
N GLN A 59 -8.77 12.61 -0.47
CA GLN A 59 -9.03 13.44 0.72
C GLN A 59 -10.35 14.21 0.65
N ASP A 60 -10.74 14.63 -0.56
CA ASP A 60 -12.00 15.32 -0.83
C ASP A 60 -13.23 14.37 -0.84
N GLY A 61 -13.05 13.08 -0.56
CA GLY A 61 -14.10 12.07 -0.59
C GLY A 61 -14.39 11.49 -1.98
N THR A 62 -13.69 11.93 -3.04
CA THR A 62 -13.89 11.41 -4.39
C THR A 62 -13.40 9.97 -4.49
N PHE A 63 -14.25 9.07 -4.95
CA PHE A 63 -13.87 7.69 -5.26
C PHE A 63 -12.92 7.62 -6.46
N LYS A 64 -11.90 6.77 -6.36
CA LYS A 64 -10.97 6.45 -7.45
C LYS A 64 -10.77 4.95 -7.57
N LEU A 65 -10.78 4.49 -8.83
CA LEU A 65 -10.34 3.17 -9.26
C LEU A 65 -9.28 3.38 -10.34
N VAL A 66 -8.06 2.89 -10.11
CA VAL A 66 -6.92 3.16 -11.00
C VAL A 66 -6.10 1.91 -11.25
N LYS A 67 -5.47 1.82 -12.44
CA LYS A 67 -4.43 0.84 -12.74
C LYS A 67 -3.08 1.36 -12.22
N ALA A 68 -2.49 0.64 -11.28
CA ALA A 68 -1.31 1.04 -10.54
C ALA A 68 -0.19 0.01 -10.65
N THR A 69 1.07 0.46 -10.59
CA THR A 69 2.26 -0.38 -10.49
C THR A 69 3.42 0.34 -9.79
N LEU A 70 4.42 -0.43 -9.35
CA LEU A 70 5.70 0.06 -8.82
C LEU A 70 6.89 -0.39 -9.68
N ILE A 71 6.67 -1.05 -10.83
CA ILE A 71 7.74 -1.56 -11.70
C ILE A 71 8.72 -0.47 -12.14
N HIS A 72 8.25 0.77 -12.35
CA HIS A 72 9.09 1.88 -12.78
C HIS A 72 9.89 2.52 -11.64
N TYR A 73 9.62 2.16 -10.37
CA TYR A 73 10.18 2.84 -9.20
C TYR A 73 11.70 2.80 -9.17
N GLU A 74 12.30 1.62 -9.38
CA GLU A 74 13.75 1.46 -9.30
C GLU A 74 14.46 2.25 -10.40
N ASN A 75 13.92 2.24 -11.62
CA ASN A 75 14.51 2.96 -12.75
C ASN A 75 14.45 4.48 -12.57
N GLU A 76 13.36 5.01 -12.02
CA GLU A 76 13.17 6.45 -11.85
C GLU A 76 13.83 7.02 -10.59
N PHE A 77 13.86 6.27 -9.50
CA PHE A 77 14.40 6.74 -8.21
C PHE A 77 15.77 6.13 -7.87
N HIS A 78 16.31 5.28 -8.74
CA HIS A 78 17.60 4.61 -8.59
C HIS A 78 17.75 3.85 -7.25
N ARG A 79 16.65 3.26 -6.77
CA ARG A 79 16.61 2.48 -5.53
C ARG A 79 15.41 1.53 -5.48
N ASN A 80 15.56 0.44 -4.74
CA ASN A 80 14.47 -0.49 -4.47
C ASN A 80 13.34 0.14 -3.66
N TYR A 81 12.11 -0.34 -3.88
CA TYR A 81 10.97 0.06 -3.08
C TYR A 81 11.01 -0.62 -1.71
N GLU A 82 11.19 0.18 -0.66
CA GLU A 82 11.25 -0.32 0.71
C GLU A 82 9.89 -0.14 1.42
N ILE A 83 9.13 -1.23 1.56
CA ILE A 83 7.81 -1.23 2.21
C ILE A 83 7.85 -0.66 3.64
N THR A 84 8.96 -0.84 4.35
CA THR A 84 9.19 -0.35 5.73
C THR A 84 9.20 1.17 5.83
N ARG A 85 9.37 1.88 4.71
CA ARG A 85 9.35 3.35 4.66
C ARG A 85 7.95 3.93 4.46
N VAL A 86 6.95 3.09 4.22
CA VAL A 86 5.55 3.52 4.10
C VAL A 86 5.00 3.75 5.50
N THR A 87 4.80 5.01 5.88
CA THR A 87 4.30 5.41 7.23
C THR A 87 2.84 5.83 7.25
N GLY A 88 2.24 6.07 6.08
CA GLY A 88 0.92 6.68 5.96
C GLY A 88 0.46 6.96 4.55
N THR A 89 1.38 6.97 3.59
CA THR A 89 1.08 7.26 2.19
C THR A 89 1.66 6.19 1.29
N ILE A 90 0.83 5.61 0.43
CA ILE A 90 1.23 4.69 -0.62
C ILE A 90 1.42 5.52 -1.88
N ILE A 91 2.60 5.40 -2.48
CA ILE A 91 2.87 5.94 -3.81
C ILE A 91 2.70 4.82 -4.84
N PHE A 92 2.34 5.19 -6.07
CA PHE A 92 2.21 4.26 -7.18
C PHE A 92 2.33 5.01 -8.51
N TRP A 93 2.74 4.31 -9.56
CA TRP A 93 2.63 4.79 -10.93
C TRP A 93 1.21 4.55 -11.44
N ASP A 94 0.48 5.63 -11.75
CA ASP A 94 -0.82 5.54 -12.42
C ASP A 94 -0.58 5.29 -13.91
N VAL A 95 -0.96 4.10 -14.38
CA VAL A 95 -0.68 3.66 -15.76
C VAL A 95 -1.50 4.45 -16.77
N GLU A 96 -2.71 4.88 -16.43
CA GLU A 96 -3.55 5.65 -17.36
C GLU A 96 -3.09 7.10 -17.45
N GLN A 97 -2.69 7.69 -16.32
CA GLN A 97 -2.22 9.08 -16.27
C GLN A 97 -0.72 9.23 -16.57
N GLN A 98 0.03 8.13 -16.65
CA GLN A 98 1.48 8.13 -16.84
C GLN A 98 2.18 9.07 -15.84
N ALA A 99 1.82 8.95 -14.57
CA ALA A 99 2.35 9.82 -13.52
C ALA A 99 2.38 9.13 -12.16
N TRP A 100 3.37 9.51 -11.34
CA TRP A 100 3.38 9.16 -9.92
C TRP A 100 2.21 9.83 -9.18
N ARG A 101 1.46 9.01 -8.46
CA ARG A 101 0.33 9.39 -7.63
C ARG A 101 0.47 8.74 -6.26
N ASN A 102 -0.38 9.17 -5.35
CA ASN A 102 -0.40 8.64 -4.00
C ASN A 102 -1.79 8.70 -3.38
N PHE A 103 -1.99 7.89 -2.35
CA PHE A 103 -3.14 7.96 -1.45
C PHE A 103 -2.73 7.60 -0.02
N GLN A 104 -3.54 7.99 0.95
CA GLN A 104 -3.31 7.68 2.36
C GLN A 104 -3.82 6.26 2.70
N LEU A 105 -3.13 5.56 3.60
CA LEU A 105 -3.44 4.18 3.98
C LEU A 105 -4.90 3.99 4.40
N GLU A 106 -5.39 4.92 5.21
CA GLU A 106 -6.74 4.95 5.76
C GLU A 106 -7.84 5.19 4.72
N ASN A 107 -7.49 5.61 3.51
CA ASN A 107 -8.43 5.76 2.41
C ASN A 107 -8.46 4.56 1.46
N PHE A 108 -7.62 3.56 1.70
CA PHE A 108 -7.64 2.28 0.97
C PHE A 108 -9.02 1.61 1.12
N LEU A 109 -9.52 1.01 0.04
CA LEU A 109 -10.76 0.23 0.08
C LEU A 109 -10.51 -1.23 -0.27
N GLU A 110 -10.00 -1.50 -1.46
CA GLU A 110 -9.68 -2.85 -1.93
C GLU A 110 -8.71 -2.79 -3.12
N TRP A 111 -8.05 -3.89 -3.43
CA TRP A 111 -7.32 -4.07 -4.68
C TRP A 111 -7.53 -5.45 -5.30
N ARG A 112 -7.15 -5.58 -6.57
CA ARG A 112 -7.02 -6.89 -7.23
C ARG A 112 -5.88 -6.90 -8.24
N PRO A 113 -5.20 -8.03 -8.43
CA PRO A 113 -4.21 -8.16 -9.50
C PRO A 113 -4.91 -8.09 -10.85
N ILE A 114 -4.22 -7.52 -11.85
CA ILE A 114 -4.69 -7.51 -13.24
C ILE A 114 -3.55 -7.89 -14.19
N CYS A 115 -3.92 -8.62 -15.24
CA CYS A 115 -3.04 -9.07 -16.31
C CYS A 115 -2.70 -7.92 -17.27
#